data_AF-A0A1Y2K910-F1
#
_entry.id   AF-A0A1Y2K910-F1
#
_cell.length_a   1.000
_cell.length_b   1.000
_cell.length_c   1.000
_cell.angle_alpha   90.00
_cell.angle_beta   90.00
_cell.angle_gamma   90.00
#
_symmetry.space_group_name_H-M   'P 1'
#
loop_
_entity.id
_entity.type
_entity.pdbx_description
1 polymer ?
#
loop_
_entity_poly.entity_id
_entity_poly.type
_entity_poly.pdbx_seq_one_letter_code
_entity_poly.pdbx_strand_id
1 'polypeptide(L)'
;MFDAIAMVLCGAFLLLMLFKYLPELITDVSRQQLFDIRNALFLSCARGEFVPLGHPLHQQLRRVANGMIRMSSTRALFVPLLFIAFNWRMLRGIGREESERESEIMAGLTDEQRTQAERVRTDLLRVFILPHVLFTPTGLILLLLGIVFGLLLKLLGLSMYVKRIASRVADAVAGVASDAATLKRPA
;
A
#
# COMPACT_ATOMS: atom_id res chain seq x y z
N MET A 1 -7.40 32.69 23.27
CA MET A 1 -8.51 32.09 22.49
C MET A 1 -8.36 32.35 21.00
N PHE A 2 -8.02 33.58 20.60
CA PHE A 2 -7.71 33.96 19.22
C PHE A 2 -6.57 33.13 18.59
N ASP A 3 -5.48 32.90 19.33
CA ASP A 3 -4.32 32.13 18.84
C ASP A 3 -4.66 30.67 18.52
N ALA A 4 -5.55 30.05 19.29
CA ALA A 4 -5.99 28.68 19.05
C ALA A 4 -6.82 28.57 17.77
N ILE A 5 -7.69 29.56 17.50
CA ILE A 5 -8.50 29.61 16.27
C ILE A 5 -7.60 29.83 15.05
N ALA A 6 -6.63 30.74 15.14
CA ALA A 6 -5.67 31.01 14.08
C ALA A 6 -4.81 29.77 13.76
N MET A 7 -4.34 29.04 14.78
CA MET A 7 -3.61 27.78 14.59
C MET A 7 -4.46 26.71 13.90
N VAL A 8 -5.73 26.57 14.28
CA VAL A 8 -6.65 25.59 13.64
C VAL A 8 -6.89 25.95 12.17
N LEU A 9 -7.11 27.23 11.87
CA LEU A 9 -7.34 27.70 10.49
C LEU A 9 -6.09 27.53 9.62
N CYS A 10 -4.89 27.86 10.13
CA CYS A 10 -3.64 27.59 9.43
C CYS A 10 -3.41 26.10 9.18
N GLY A 11 -3.69 25.24 10.17
CA GLY A 11 -3.60 23.79 10.01
C GLY A 11 -4.56 23.25 8.95
N ALA A 12 -5.81 23.72 8.97
CA ALA A 12 -6.82 23.35 7.97
C ALA A 12 -6.44 23.83 6.55
N PHE A 13 -5.90 25.05 6.43
CA PHE A 13 -5.42 25.58 5.15
C PHE A 13 -4.23 24.79 4.61
N LEU A 14 -3.26 24.45 5.48
CA LEU A 14 -2.12 23.60 5.11
C LEU A 14 -2.59 22.20 4.65
N LEU A 15 -3.54 21.59 5.37
CA LEU A 15 -4.14 20.31 4.99
C LEU A 15 -4.85 20.39 3.64
N LEU A 16 -5.57 21.48 3.36
CA LEU A 16 -6.21 21.74 2.06
C LEU A 16 -5.19 21.90 0.92
N MET A 17 -4.09 22.62 1.17
CA MET A 17 -3.00 22.78 0.20
C MET A 17 -2.31 21.45 -0.09
N LEU A 18 -1.99 20.68 0.96
CA LEU A 18 -1.49 19.31 0.81
C LEU A 18 -2.48 18.47 0.02
N PHE A 19 -3.78 18.57 0.30
CA PHE A 19 -4.79 17.81 -0.43
C PHE A 19 -4.92 18.18 -1.91
N LYS A 20 -4.67 19.44 -2.28
CA LYS A 20 -4.77 19.88 -3.66
C LYS A 20 -3.57 19.43 -4.49
N TYR A 21 -2.36 19.61 -3.97
CA TYR A 21 -1.13 19.48 -4.77
C TYR A 21 -0.35 18.18 -4.50
N LEU A 22 -0.41 17.66 -3.27
CA LEU A 22 0.36 16.47 -2.90
C LEU A 22 -0.12 15.18 -3.60
N PRO A 23 -1.43 14.95 -3.86
CA PRO A 23 -1.86 13.74 -4.55
C PRO A 23 -1.29 13.60 -5.96
N GLU A 24 -1.06 14.69 -6.68
CA GLU A 24 -0.45 14.67 -8.02
C GLU A 24 1.00 14.24 -7.94
N LEU A 25 1.78 14.91 -7.09
CA LEU A 25 3.15 14.55 -6.83
C LEU A 25 3.30 13.09 -6.39
N ILE A 26 2.44 12.63 -5.49
CA ILE A 26 2.48 11.26 -4.97
C ILE A 26 2.07 10.25 -6.03
N THR A 27 1.08 10.58 -6.86
CA THR A 27 0.69 9.74 -7.99
C THR A 27 1.84 9.57 -8.96
N ASP A 28 2.53 10.66 -9.30
CA ASP A 28 3.65 10.64 -10.24
C ASP A 28 4.84 9.87 -9.68
N VAL A 29 5.19 10.08 -8.40
CA VAL A 29 6.23 9.31 -7.71
C VAL A 29 5.90 7.82 -7.68
N SER A 30 4.66 7.47 -7.31
CA SER A 30 4.21 6.06 -7.25
C SER A 30 4.23 5.42 -8.63
N ARG A 31 3.80 6.16 -9.66
CA ARG A 31 3.81 5.70 -11.05
C ARG A 31 5.23 5.47 -11.56
N GLN A 32 6.16 6.38 -11.25
CA GLN A 32 7.57 6.23 -11.60
C GLN A 32 8.17 5.00 -10.93
N GLN A 33 7.93 4.79 -9.64
CA GLN A 33 8.39 3.60 -8.92
C GLN A 33 7.84 2.30 -9.52
N LEU A 34 6.56 2.27 -9.94
CA LEU A 34 6.00 1.12 -10.65
C LEU A 34 6.65 0.90 -12.02
N PHE A 35 6.98 1.96 -12.75
CA PHE A 35 7.74 1.85 -14.00
C PHE A 35 9.14 1.29 -13.75
N ASP A 36 9.81 1.72 -12.69
CA ASP A 36 11.15 1.25 -12.32
C ASP A 36 11.12 -0.24 -11.96
N ILE A 37 10.14 -0.69 -11.16
CA ILE A 37 9.95 -2.12 -10.85
C ILE A 37 9.71 -2.94 -12.13
N ARG A 38 8.84 -2.45 -13.03
CA ARG A 38 8.55 -3.13 -14.30
C ARG A 38 9.80 -3.22 -15.19
N ASN A 39 10.59 -2.14 -15.25
CA ASN A 39 11.81 -2.11 -16.05
C ASN A 39 12.89 -3.02 -15.46
N ALA A 40 13.05 -3.03 -14.13
CA ALA A 40 13.95 -3.94 -13.43
C ALA A 40 13.59 -5.41 -13.70
N LEU A 41 12.29 -5.75 -13.65
CA LEU A 41 11.79 -7.08 -14.01
C LEU A 41 12.14 -7.46 -15.47
N PHE A 42 11.95 -6.53 -16.41
CA PHE A 42 12.32 -6.78 -17.81
C PHE A 42 13.81 -7.02 -17.98
N LEU A 43 14.65 -6.20 -17.33
CA LEU A 43 16.10 -6.31 -17.39
C LEU A 43 16.60 -7.62 -16.77
N SER A 44 16.06 -8.05 -15.62
CA SER A 44 16.45 -9.33 -15.01
C SER A 44 16.11 -10.52 -15.90
N CYS A 45 14.94 -10.49 -16.58
CA CYS A 45 14.58 -11.52 -17.55
C CYS A 45 15.49 -11.49 -18.79
N ALA A 46 15.82 -10.30 -19.31
CA ALA A 46 16.65 -10.13 -20.50
C ALA A 46 18.11 -10.55 -20.27
N ARG A 47 18.63 -10.38 -19.05
CA ARG A 47 19.97 -10.84 -18.64
C ARG A 47 20.02 -12.32 -18.27
N GLY A 48 18.88 -13.02 -18.24
CA GLY A 48 18.80 -14.42 -17.81
C GLY A 48 18.95 -14.63 -16.30
N GLU A 49 18.84 -13.57 -15.50
CA GLU A 49 18.94 -13.62 -14.03
C GLU A 49 17.64 -14.12 -13.39
N PHE A 50 16.52 -14.07 -14.12
CA PHE A 50 15.21 -14.49 -13.65
C PHE A 50 14.60 -15.54 -14.60
N VAL A 51 13.30 -15.47 -14.89
CA VAL A 51 12.65 -16.33 -15.89
C VAL A 51 12.76 -15.70 -17.29
N PRO A 52 12.72 -16.50 -18.37
CA PRO A 52 12.69 -15.97 -19.73
C PRO A 52 11.52 -15.01 -19.97
N LEU A 53 11.68 -14.05 -20.88
CA LEU A 53 10.63 -13.06 -21.21
C LEU A 53 9.31 -13.70 -21.67
N GLY A 54 9.36 -14.90 -22.26
CA GLY A 54 8.17 -15.65 -22.68
C GLY A 54 7.46 -16.40 -21.53
N HIS A 55 8.09 -16.52 -20.36
CA HIS A 55 7.58 -17.34 -19.26
C HIS A 55 6.25 -16.80 -18.70
N PRO A 56 5.26 -17.65 -18.38
CA PRO A 56 3.95 -17.23 -17.86
C PRO A 56 4.03 -16.31 -16.64
N LEU A 57 4.97 -16.58 -15.72
CA LEU A 57 5.18 -15.74 -14.53
C LEU A 57 5.56 -14.30 -14.88
N HIS A 58 6.50 -14.10 -15.83
CA HIS A 58 6.88 -12.77 -16.27
C HIS A 58 5.69 -12.04 -16.90
N GLN A 59 4.91 -12.73 -17.73
CA GLN A 59 3.70 -12.16 -18.33
C GLN A 59 2.66 -11.76 -17.28
N GLN A 60 2.48 -12.56 -16.22
CA GLN A 60 1.58 -12.26 -15.10
C GLN A 60 2.04 -11.01 -14.35
N LEU A 61 3.30 -10.98 -13.90
CA LEU A 61 3.87 -9.83 -13.17
C LEU A 61 3.83 -8.55 -13.99
N ARG A 62 4.13 -8.62 -15.29
CA ARG A 62 4.04 -7.48 -16.20
C ARG A 62 2.60 -6.99 -16.38
N ARG A 63 1.62 -7.90 -16.50
CA ARG A 63 0.19 -7.53 -16.57
C ARG A 63 -0.25 -6.81 -15.30
N VAL A 64 0.12 -7.33 -14.13
CA VAL A 64 -0.18 -6.71 -12.83
C VAL A 64 0.45 -5.33 -12.73
N ALA A 65 1.75 -5.20 -13.03
CA ALA A 65 2.45 -3.91 -12.99
C ALA A 65 1.81 -2.88 -13.93
N ASN A 66 1.49 -3.26 -15.17
CA ASN A 66 0.80 -2.37 -16.11
C ASN A 66 -0.61 -1.98 -15.62
N GLY A 67 -1.34 -2.92 -15.01
CA GLY A 67 -2.63 -2.64 -14.37
C GLY A 67 -2.51 -1.60 -13.27
N MET A 68 -1.54 -1.77 -12.36
CA MET A 68 -1.26 -0.82 -11.28
C MET A 68 -0.85 0.56 -11.80
N ILE A 69 0.00 0.62 -12.83
CA ILE A 69 0.40 1.88 -13.48
C ILE A 69 -0.80 2.62 -14.09
N ARG A 70 -1.74 1.89 -14.70
CA ARG A 70 -2.98 2.49 -15.24
C ARG A 70 -3.91 2.97 -14.14
N MET A 71 -3.96 2.24 -13.03
CA MET A 71 -4.86 2.55 -11.92
C MET A 71 -4.29 3.59 -10.95
N SER A 72 -3.00 3.86 -10.99
CA SER A 72 -2.36 4.81 -10.06
C SER A 72 -2.88 6.24 -10.22
N SER A 73 -3.42 6.61 -11.39
CA SER A 73 -4.08 7.90 -11.60
C SER A 73 -5.46 8.01 -10.96
N THR A 74 -6.09 6.90 -10.59
CA THR A 74 -7.46 6.87 -10.11
C THR A 74 -7.51 7.09 -8.60
N ARG A 75 -7.82 8.31 -8.18
CA ARG A 75 -7.73 8.78 -6.77
C ARG A 75 -8.82 8.26 -5.82
N ALA A 76 -9.69 7.36 -6.27
CA ALA A 76 -10.77 6.84 -5.43
C ALA A 76 -10.25 5.67 -4.59
N LEU A 77 -10.32 5.73 -3.25
CA LEU A 77 -9.85 4.66 -2.34
C LEU A 77 -10.44 3.28 -2.67
N PHE A 78 -11.67 3.23 -3.17
CA PHE A 78 -12.32 1.99 -3.58
C PHE A 78 -11.65 1.33 -4.80
N VAL A 79 -11.01 2.08 -5.69
CA VAL A 79 -10.43 1.52 -6.92
C VAL A 79 -9.18 0.69 -6.62
N PRO A 80 -8.20 1.15 -5.83
CA PRO A 80 -7.10 0.31 -5.35
C PRO A 80 -7.60 -0.87 -4.54
N LEU A 81 -8.58 -0.68 -3.64
CA LEU A 81 -9.12 -1.77 -2.82
C LEU A 81 -9.85 -2.83 -3.65
N LEU A 82 -10.62 -2.43 -4.67
CA LEU A 82 -11.25 -3.34 -5.62
C LEU A 82 -10.21 -3.98 -6.53
N PHE A 83 -9.24 -3.22 -7.03
CA PHE A 83 -8.14 -3.76 -7.83
C PHE A 83 -7.37 -4.81 -7.04
N ILE A 84 -7.07 -4.54 -5.77
CA ILE A 84 -6.52 -5.53 -4.84
C ILE A 84 -7.53 -6.65 -4.67
N ALA A 85 -8.78 -6.46 -4.27
CA ALA A 85 -9.72 -7.58 -4.08
C ALA A 85 -9.85 -8.50 -5.31
N PHE A 86 -9.86 -7.95 -6.52
CA PHE A 86 -9.91 -8.69 -7.78
C PHE A 86 -8.57 -9.34 -8.15
N ASN A 87 -7.45 -8.63 -8.00
CA ASN A 87 -6.12 -9.16 -8.34
C ASN A 87 -5.50 -9.96 -7.18
N TRP A 88 -5.96 -9.82 -5.95
CA TRP A 88 -5.59 -10.60 -4.77
C TRP A 88 -6.17 -11.99 -4.84
N ARG A 89 -7.37 -12.13 -5.44
CA ARG A 89 -7.85 -13.44 -5.91
C ARG A 89 -6.91 -14.05 -6.96
N MET A 90 -6.33 -13.22 -7.84
CA MET A 90 -5.35 -13.63 -8.86
C MET A 90 -3.92 -13.82 -8.32
N LEU A 91 -3.57 -13.22 -7.17
CA LEU A 91 -2.27 -13.29 -6.50
C LEU A 91 -2.23 -14.34 -5.38
N ARG A 92 -3.39 -14.86 -4.96
CA ARG A 92 -3.55 -15.95 -3.97
C ARG A 92 -4.37 -17.14 -4.48
N GLY A 93 -4.59 -17.24 -5.79
CA GLY A 93 -5.31 -18.38 -6.39
C GLY A 93 -6.67 -18.68 -5.75
N ILE A 94 -7.56 -17.71 -5.53
CA ILE A 94 -8.90 -17.98 -4.94
C ILE A 94 -9.89 -18.47 -6.02
N GLY A 95 -9.41 -19.40 -6.84
CA GLY A 95 -10.13 -20.22 -7.79
C GLY A 95 -9.27 -21.47 -7.99
N ARG A 96 -9.86 -22.66 -7.79
CA ARG A 96 -9.11 -23.93 -7.75
C ARG A 96 -8.17 -24.09 -8.97
N GLU A 97 -8.68 -23.79 -10.16
CA GLU A 97 -7.92 -23.84 -11.42
C GLU A 97 -6.78 -22.80 -11.52
N GLU A 98 -6.97 -21.58 -11.00
CA GLU A 98 -5.96 -20.52 -11.11
C GLU A 98 -4.85 -20.69 -10.06
N SER A 99 -5.21 -21.22 -8.87
CA SER A 99 -4.23 -21.67 -7.88
C SER A 99 -3.41 -22.85 -8.38
N GLU A 100 -4.03 -23.80 -9.07
CA GLU A 100 -3.35 -24.98 -9.63
C GLU A 100 -2.35 -24.54 -10.71
N ARG A 101 -2.78 -23.70 -11.66
CA ARG A 101 -1.87 -23.12 -12.67
C ARG A 101 -0.73 -22.32 -12.06
N GLU A 102 -1.02 -21.51 -11.05
CA GLU A 102 0.02 -20.74 -10.37
C GLU A 102 1.01 -21.65 -9.63
N SER A 103 0.51 -22.68 -8.94
CA SER A 103 1.33 -23.71 -8.29
C SER A 103 2.21 -24.44 -9.31
N GLU A 104 1.67 -24.82 -10.47
CA GLU A 104 2.42 -25.44 -11.57
C GLU A 104 3.52 -24.51 -12.10
N ILE A 105 3.20 -23.24 -12.34
CA ILE A 105 4.17 -22.23 -12.79
C ILE A 105 5.29 -22.06 -11.76
N MET A 106 4.96 -22.09 -10.46
CA MET A 106 5.94 -21.92 -9.37
C MET A 106 6.72 -23.21 -9.07
N ALA A 107 6.15 -24.39 -9.31
CA ALA A 107 6.79 -25.67 -9.07
C ALA A 107 8.04 -25.85 -9.94
N GLY A 108 8.02 -25.35 -11.18
CA GLY A 108 9.15 -25.40 -12.11
C GLY A 108 10.27 -24.38 -11.86
N LEU A 109 10.13 -23.53 -10.84
CA LEU A 109 11.11 -22.47 -10.53
C LEU A 109 12.11 -22.90 -9.46
N THR A 110 13.31 -22.36 -9.58
CA THR A 110 14.30 -22.39 -8.50
C THR A 110 13.85 -21.54 -7.31
N ASP A 111 14.38 -21.81 -6.12
CA ASP A 111 14.02 -21.05 -4.92
C ASP A 111 14.42 -19.57 -5.01
N GLU A 112 15.51 -19.27 -5.73
CA GLU A 112 15.94 -17.91 -6.03
C GLU A 112 14.91 -17.18 -6.88
N GLN A 113 14.41 -17.82 -7.95
CA GLN A 113 13.36 -17.27 -8.79
C GLN A 113 12.05 -17.09 -8.01
N ARG A 114 11.65 -18.06 -7.17
CA ARG A 114 10.45 -17.91 -6.32
C ARG A 114 10.57 -16.71 -5.39
N THR A 115 11.71 -16.59 -4.71
CA THR A 115 11.99 -15.47 -3.80
C THR A 115 11.97 -14.13 -4.55
N GLN A 116 12.56 -14.07 -5.74
CA GLN A 116 12.55 -12.86 -6.56
C GLN A 116 11.13 -12.51 -7.03
N ALA A 117 10.32 -13.49 -7.41
CA ALA A 117 8.92 -13.28 -7.80
C ALA A 117 8.10 -12.70 -6.65
N GLU A 118 8.25 -13.24 -5.43
CA GLU A 118 7.59 -12.74 -4.23
C GLU A 118 8.03 -11.33 -3.86
N ARG A 119 9.33 -11.02 -3.99
CA ARG A 119 9.84 -9.65 -3.81
C ARG A 119 9.19 -8.68 -4.77
N VAL A 120 9.17 -9.00 -6.08
CA VAL A 120 8.52 -8.13 -7.09
C VAL A 120 7.05 -7.93 -6.77
N ARG A 121 6.31 -8.98 -6.37
CA ARG A 121 4.91 -8.86 -5.95
C ARG A 121 4.74 -7.94 -4.73
N THR A 122 5.60 -8.11 -3.73
CA THR A 122 5.58 -7.32 -2.49
C THR A 122 5.86 -5.86 -2.78
N ASP A 123 6.84 -5.57 -3.63
CA ASP A 123 7.20 -4.21 -4.01
C ASP A 123 6.11 -3.53 -4.83
N LEU A 124 5.52 -4.24 -5.80
CA LEU A 124 4.36 -3.76 -6.56
C LEU A 124 3.19 -3.40 -5.63
N LEU A 125 2.84 -4.29 -4.70
CA LEU A 125 1.77 -4.06 -3.73
C LEU A 125 2.11 -2.91 -2.79
N ARG A 126 3.35 -2.84 -2.26
CA ARG A 126 3.76 -1.79 -1.35
C ARG A 126 3.69 -0.41 -2.00
N VAL A 127 4.25 -0.27 -3.21
CA VAL A 127 4.27 0.99 -3.97
C VAL A 127 2.86 1.39 -4.40
N PHE A 128 1.99 0.42 -4.74
CA PHE A 128 0.63 0.74 -5.14
C PHE A 128 -0.27 1.07 -3.93
N ILE A 129 -0.22 0.29 -2.85
CA ILE A 129 -1.16 0.40 -1.72
C ILE A 129 -0.85 1.58 -0.81
N LEU A 130 0.41 1.69 -0.39
CA LEU A 130 0.78 2.61 0.69
C LEU A 130 0.42 4.07 0.36
N PRO A 131 0.67 4.57 -0.85
CA PRO A 131 0.29 5.93 -1.23
C PRO A 131 -1.23 6.13 -1.27
N HIS A 132 -1.98 5.13 -1.74
CA HIS A 132 -3.43 5.22 -1.80
C HIS A 132 -4.09 5.14 -0.41
N VAL A 133 -3.50 4.44 0.55
CA VAL A 133 -4.03 4.42 1.93
C VAL A 133 -3.74 5.73 2.65
N LEU A 134 -2.52 6.26 2.51
CA LEU A 134 -2.08 7.43 3.27
C LEU A 134 -2.56 8.76 2.70
N PHE A 135 -2.71 8.86 1.37
CA PHE A 135 -2.89 10.15 0.68
C PHE A 135 -4.18 10.23 -0.13
N THR A 136 -5.13 9.34 0.12
CA THR A 136 -6.48 9.49 -0.44
C THR A 136 -7.31 10.50 0.33
N PRO A 137 -8.29 11.14 -0.35
CA PRO A 137 -9.30 11.98 0.29
C PRO A 137 -9.99 11.30 1.48
N THR A 138 -10.27 10.00 1.35
CA THR A 138 -10.93 9.22 2.40
C THR A 138 -10.06 9.07 3.64
N GLY A 139 -8.76 8.76 3.49
CA GLY A 139 -7.83 8.67 4.61
C GLY A 139 -7.69 9.99 5.37
N LEU A 140 -7.64 11.10 4.63
CA LEU A 140 -7.59 12.45 5.21
C LEU A 140 -8.89 12.82 5.94
N ILE A 141 -10.06 12.50 5.37
CA ILE A 141 -11.36 12.73 6.02
C ILE A 141 -11.46 11.94 7.32
N LEU A 142 -11.03 10.68 7.33
CA LEU A 142 -11.01 9.85 8.55
C LEU A 142 -10.05 10.43 9.60
N LEU A 143 -8.88 10.92 9.18
CA LEU A 143 -7.93 11.59 10.07
C LEU A 143 -8.54 12.87 10.67
N LEU A 144 -9.16 13.71 9.84
CA LEU A 144 -9.82 14.94 10.27
C LEU A 144 -10.98 14.65 11.22
N LEU A 145 -11.81 13.66 10.91
CA LEU A 145 -12.88 13.18 11.81
C LEU A 145 -12.31 12.70 13.14
N GLY A 146 -11.19 11.97 13.13
CA GLY A 146 -10.50 11.53 14.34
C GLY A 146 -10.00 12.71 15.19
N ILE A 147 -9.42 13.74 14.56
CA ILE A 147 -8.96 14.97 15.25
C ILE A 147 -10.15 15.73 15.85
N VAL A 148 -11.21 15.95 15.07
CA VAL A 148 -12.42 16.66 15.53
C VAL A 148 -13.10 15.90 16.66
N PHE A 149 -13.22 14.58 16.54
CA PHE A 149 -13.78 13.71 17.58
C PHE A 149 -12.92 13.74 18.85
N GLY A 150 -11.60 13.69 18.73
CA GLY A 150 -10.68 13.82 19.86
C GLY A 150 -10.80 15.17 20.57
N LEU A 151 -10.96 16.27 19.82
CA LEU A 151 -11.22 17.61 20.36
C LEU A 151 -12.56 17.69 21.09
N LEU A 152 -13.63 17.13 20.51
CA LEU A 152 -14.95 17.03 21.13
C LEU A 152 -14.89 16.26 22.45
N LEU A 153 -14.23 15.10 22.48
CA LEU A 153 -14.04 14.32 23.70
C LEU A 153 -13.25 15.08 24.77
N LYS A 154 -12.25 15.88 24.36
CA LYS A 154 -11.50 16.73 25.29
C LYS A 154 -12.37 17.85 25.86
N LEU A 155 -13.20 18.50 25.04
CA LEU A 155 -14.14 19.55 25.47
C LEU A 155 -15.21 19.02 26.41
N LEU A 156 -15.68 17.78 26.20
CA LEU A 156 -16.66 17.10 27.06
C LEU A 156 -16.04 16.53 28.35
N GLY A 157 -14.75 16.75 28.63
CA GLY A 157 -14.07 16.21 29.82
C GLY A 157 -13.77 14.71 29.76
N LEU A 158 -14.05 14.04 28.65
CA LEU A 158 -13.85 12.59 28.43
C LEU A 158 -12.41 12.23 28.03
N SER A 159 -11.45 13.13 28.24
CA SER A 159 -10.04 12.96 27.83
C SER A 159 -9.36 11.71 28.41
N MET A 160 -9.83 11.21 29.57
CA MET A 160 -9.36 9.95 30.16
C MET A 160 -9.68 8.72 29.30
N TYR A 161 -10.82 8.70 28.60
CA TYR A 161 -11.20 7.58 27.72
C TYR A 161 -10.34 7.56 26.46
N VAL A 162 -10.04 8.73 25.88
CA VAL A 162 -9.15 8.85 24.71
C VAL A 162 -7.75 8.34 25.03
N LYS A 163 -7.18 8.72 26.18
CA LYS A 163 -5.86 8.23 26.61
C LYS A 163 -5.82 6.70 26.75
N ARG A 164 -6.88 6.09 27.29
CA ARG A 164 -7.00 4.62 27.41
C ARG A 164 -7.11 3.91 26.07
N ILE A 165 -7.85 4.47 25.10
CA ILE A 165 -7.98 3.88 23.77
C ILE A 165 -6.67 4.04 23.00
N ALA A 166 -6.07 5.23 23.05
CA ALA A 166 -4.80 5.51 22.39
C ALA A 166 -3.66 4.63 22.90
N SER A 167 -3.59 4.37 24.22
CA SER A 167 -2.59 3.45 24.77
C SER A 167 -2.80 2.03 24.25
N ARG A 168 -4.04 1.54 24.22
CA ARG A 168 -4.35 0.19 23.68
C ARG A 168 -4.04 0.05 22.19
N VAL A 169 -4.29 1.09 21.40
CA VAL A 169 -3.92 1.09 19.98
C VAL A 169 -2.40 1.12 19.81
N ALA A 170 -1.70 1.94 20.61
CA ALA A 170 -0.24 1.98 20.59
C ALA A 170 0.37 0.62 20.98
N ASP A 171 -0.17 -0.05 22.00
CA ASP A 171 0.25 -1.38 22.44
C ASP A 171 0.00 -2.43 21.34
N ALA A 172 -1.16 -2.37 20.67
CA ALA A 172 -1.48 -3.27 19.56
C ALA A 172 -0.57 -3.06 18.34
N VAL A 173 -0.27 -1.81 17.99
CA VAL A 173 0.65 -1.48 16.89
C VAL A 173 2.08 -1.87 17.24
N ALA A 174 2.52 -1.67 18.48
CA ALA A 174 3.84 -2.09 18.96
C ALA A 174 3.97 -3.62 18.96
N GLY A 175 2.92 -4.35 19.34
CA GLY A 175 2.87 -5.81 19.25
C GLY A 175 3.02 -6.30 17.80
N VAL A 176 2.25 -5.73 16.87
CA VAL A 176 2.36 -6.06 15.44
C VAL A 176 3.73 -5.71 14.86
N ALA A 177 4.34 -4.60 15.27
CA ALA A 177 5.68 -4.22 14.86
C ALA A 177 6.77 -5.15 15.42
N SER A 178 6.61 -5.61 16.66
CA SER A 178 7.47 -6.62 17.30
C SER A 178 7.39 -7.97 16.57
N ASP A 179 6.19 -8.42 16.26
CA ASP A 179 5.95 -9.69 15.54
C ASP A 179 6.48 -9.65 14.11
N ALA A 180 6.40 -8.49 13.45
CA ALA A 180 6.99 -8.27 12.13
C ALA A 180 8.54 -8.24 12.17
N ALA A 181 9.13 -7.86 13.30
CA ALA A 181 10.58 -7.81 13.48
C ALA A 181 11.18 -9.20 13.80
N THR A 182 10.46 -10.05 14.53
CA THR A 182 10.86 -11.44 14.80
C THR A 182 10.79 -12.32 13.55
N LEU A 183 9.83 -12.09 12.66
CA LEU A 183 9.73 -12.76 11.35
C LEU A 183 10.87 -12.44 10.36
N LYS A 184 11.67 -11.39 10.62
CA LYS A 184 12.79 -10.97 9.76
C LYS A 184 14.16 -11.52 10.19
N ARG A 185 14.26 -12.30 11.28
CA ARG A 185 15.52 -12.97 11.64
C ARG A 185 15.66 -14.25 10.81
N PRO A 186 16.61 -14.34 9.87
CA PRO A 186 16.94 -15.62 9.26
C PRO A 186 17.47 -16.56 10.35
N ALA A 187 17.04 -17.82 10.28
CA ALA A 187 17.65 -18.92 11.02
C ALA A 187 19.06 -19.21 10.49
#